data_AF-A0A0K1PPB6-F1
#
_entry.id   AF-A0A0K1PPB6-F1
#
_cell.length_a   1.000
_cell.length_b   1.000
_cell.length_c   1.000
_cell.angle_alpha   90.00
_cell.angle_beta   90.00
_cell.angle_gamma   90.00
#
_symmetry.space_group_name_H-M   'P 1'
#
loop_
_entity.id
_entity.type
_entity.pdbx_description
1 polymer ?
#
loop_
_entity_poly.entity_id
_entity_poly.type
_entity_poly.pdbx_seq_one_letter_code
_entity_poly.pdbx_strand_id
1 'polypeptide(L)'
;MRSLAVTTLVCAVCGVLSSGCSFLFVKGPPDNVEKLPAKAPVECTTSQLAPVVDVLVTTFQVVRTIHTASPKSDYRNFPISRRTDMAFGIGFSAAFGLSAIYGFAKTDACEDAKAAAIARRKRESVFSDKTPSTPSRVEPAPAEIPATESPSAPTTSEDTPTQ
;
A
#
# COMPACT_ATOMS: atom_id res chain seq x y z
N MET A 1 -13.83 24.40 -28.26
CA MET A 1 -12.64 24.80 -27.49
C MET A 1 -12.71 24.44 -26.00
N ARG A 2 -13.85 24.60 -25.31
CA ARG A 2 -13.96 24.25 -23.87
C ARG A 2 -13.82 22.75 -23.55
N SER A 3 -14.34 21.84 -24.38
CA SER A 3 -14.21 20.39 -24.13
C SER A 3 -12.77 19.88 -24.22
N LEU A 4 -11.96 20.39 -25.15
CA LEU A 4 -10.56 19.96 -25.31
C LEU A 4 -9.71 20.31 -24.08
N ALA A 5 -9.93 21.50 -23.50
CA ALA A 5 -9.25 21.94 -22.28
C ALA A 5 -9.63 21.11 -21.04
N VAL A 6 -10.90 20.70 -20.94
CA VAL A 6 -11.37 19.85 -19.83
C VAL A 6 -10.79 18.45 -19.95
N THR A 7 -10.77 17.85 -21.15
CA THR A 7 -10.19 16.51 -21.35
C THR A 7 -8.68 16.49 -21.07
N THR A 8 -7.94 17.52 -21.51
CA THR A 8 -6.49 17.61 -21.19
C THR A 8 -6.24 17.80 -19.70
N LEU A 9 -7.06 18.61 -19.02
CA LEU A 9 -6.95 18.79 -17.57
C LEU A 9 -7.25 17.51 -16.80
N VAL A 10 -8.30 16.77 -17.17
CA VAL A 10 -8.65 15.49 -16.53
C VAL A 10 -7.58 14.44 -16.78
N CYS A 11 -7.05 14.29 -17.99
CA CYS A 11 -5.96 13.35 -18.27
C CYS A 11 -4.67 13.72 -17.52
N ALA A 12 -4.34 15.02 -17.41
CA ALA A 12 -3.19 15.48 -16.65
C ALA A 12 -3.37 15.22 -15.15
N VAL A 13 -4.55 15.48 -14.59
CA VAL A 13 -4.86 15.22 -13.18
C VAL A 13 -4.89 13.72 -12.89
N CYS A 14 -5.47 12.89 -13.76
CA CYS A 14 -5.42 11.44 -13.64
C CYS A 14 -3.99 10.91 -13.77
N GLY A 15 -3.16 11.50 -14.64
CA GLY A 15 -1.74 11.17 -14.78
C GLY A 15 -0.91 11.56 -13.55
N VAL A 16 -1.25 12.66 -12.88
CA VAL A 16 -0.59 13.10 -11.64
C VAL A 16 -1.06 12.25 -10.45
N LEU A 17 -2.35 11.93 -10.39
CA LEU A 17 -2.92 11.06 -9.36
C LEU A 17 -2.46 9.60 -9.49
N SER A 18 -2.13 9.14 -10.70
CA SER A 18 -1.45 7.86 -10.90
C SER A 18 0.06 7.93 -10.66
N SER A 19 0.65 9.13 -10.59
CA SER A 19 2.08 9.30 -10.37
C SER A 19 2.50 9.30 -8.90
N GLY A 20 1.58 9.49 -7.94
CA GLY A 20 1.84 9.21 -6.53
C GLY A 20 1.76 7.70 -6.25
N CYS A 21 2.77 6.94 -6.67
CA CYS A 21 2.77 5.48 -6.62
C CYS A 21 2.46 4.95 -5.21
N SER A 22 3.05 5.55 -4.17
CA SER A 22 2.86 5.10 -2.80
C SER A 22 1.43 5.27 -2.27
N PHE A 23 0.67 6.26 -2.73
CA PHE A 23 -0.73 6.44 -2.29
C PHE A 23 -1.65 5.29 -2.75
N LEU A 24 -1.33 4.65 -3.88
CA LEU A 24 -2.08 3.51 -4.39
C LEU A 24 -1.64 2.18 -3.76
N PHE A 25 -0.36 2.04 -3.40
CA PHE A 25 0.19 0.77 -2.93
C PHE A 25 0.33 0.64 -1.40
N VAL A 26 0.28 1.75 -0.66
CA VAL A 26 0.44 1.73 0.80
C VAL A 26 -0.92 1.69 1.48
N LYS A 27 -1.26 0.52 2.04
CA LYS A 27 -2.34 0.38 3.01
C LYS A 27 -1.78 0.59 4.41
N GLY A 28 -2.28 1.63 5.09
CA GLY A 28 -2.01 1.84 6.50
C GLY A 28 -2.63 0.74 7.39
N PRO A 29 -2.27 0.71 8.68
CA PRO A 29 -2.91 -0.19 9.63
C PRO A 29 -4.42 0.13 9.75
N PRO A 30 -5.27 -0.87 10.03
CA PRO A 30 -6.70 -0.65 10.24
C PRO A 30 -6.95 0.19 11.49
N ASP A 31 -8.00 1.01 11.47
CA ASP A 31 -8.41 1.76 12.65
C ASP A 31 -8.83 0.78 13.76
N ASN A 32 -8.32 0.99 14.98
CA ASN A 32 -8.55 0.14 16.17
C ASN A 32 -7.82 -1.22 16.15
N VAL A 33 -6.54 -1.24 15.80
CA VAL A 33 -5.68 -2.44 15.94
C VAL A 33 -5.78 -3.06 17.34
N GLU A 34 -6.05 -2.26 18.37
CA GLU A 34 -6.19 -2.71 19.75
C GLU A 34 -7.41 -3.60 20.00
N LYS A 35 -8.47 -3.44 19.21
CA LYS A 35 -9.73 -4.19 19.33
C LYS A 35 -9.71 -5.49 18.52
N LEU A 36 -8.72 -5.67 17.65
CA LEU A 36 -8.61 -6.89 16.87
C LEU A 36 -8.35 -8.08 17.81
N PRO A 37 -8.96 -9.24 17.54
CA PRO A 37 -8.63 -10.47 18.25
C PRO A 37 -7.12 -10.69 18.23
N ALA A 38 -6.53 -11.17 19.34
CA ALA A 38 -5.09 -11.36 19.42
C ALA A 38 -4.52 -12.24 18.29
N LYS A 39 -5.34 -13.15 17.74
CA LYS A 39 -5.00 -14.05 16.64
C LYS A 39 -5.28 -13.48 15.24
N ALA A 40 -5.95 -12.35 15.10
CA ALA A 40 -6.21 -11.73 13.79
C ALA A 40 -4.91 -11.16 13.20
N PRO A 41 -4.61 -11.40 11.92
CA PRO A 41 -3.46 -10.78 11.25
C PRO A 41 -3.70 -9.29 11.03
N VAL A 42 -2.63 -8.49 11.15
CA VAL A 42 -2.66 -7.07 10.80
C VAL A 42 -2.29 -6.94 9.32
N GLU A 43 -3.30 -6.81 8.47
CA GLU A 43 -3.14 -6.69 7.01
C GLU A 43 -2.83 -5.24 6.62
N CYS A 44 -1.55 -4.92 6.48
CA CYS A 44 -1.09 -3.61 6.01
C CYS A 44 0.26 -3.72 5.28
N THR A 45 0.60 -2.69 4.49
CA THR A 45 1.80 -2.63 3.66
C THR A 45 3.03 -2.32 4.53
N THR A 46 3.99 -3.25 4.57
CA THR A 46 5.30 -3.04 5.23
C THR A 46 6.43 -2.76 4.23
N SER A 47 6.19 -2.93 2.93
CA SER A 47 7.21 -2.69 1.92
C SER A 47 7.43 -1.19 1.75
N GLN A 48 8.66 -0.74 1.99
CA GLN A 48 9.10 0.65 1.79
C GLN A 48 9.47 0.97 0.33
N LEU A 49 9.26 0.02 -0.61
CA LEU A 49 9.69 0.18 -2.00
C LEU A 49 9.05 1.41 -2.67
N ALA A 50 7.74 1.61 -2.47
CA ALA A 50 7.03 2.74 -3.09
C ALA A 50 7.51 4.11 -2.55
N PRO A 51 7.63 4.33 -1.23
CA PRO A 51 8.25 5.55 -0.69
C PRO A 51 9.67 5.82 -1.22
N VAL A 52 10.50 4.78 -1.38
CA VAL A 52 11.86 4.93 -1.92
C VAL A 52 11.84 5.41 -3.37
N VAL A 53 10.94 4.85 -4.20
CA VAL A 53 10.77 5.31 -5.59
C VAL A 53 10.37 6.78 -5.63
N ASP A 54 9.45 7.21 -4.76
CA ASP A 54 9.04 8.61 -4.69
C ASP A 54 10.20 9.54 -4.31
N VAL A 55 11.09 9.12 -3.40
CA VAL A 55 12.30 9.89 -3.04
C VAL A 55 13.25 10.01 -4.23
N LEU A 56 13.44 8.93 -4.99
CA LEU A 56 14.31 8.96 -6.17
C LEU A 56 13.77 9.93 -7.24
N VAL A 57 12.47 9.86 -7.52
CA VAL A 57 11.81 10.78 -8.45
C VAL A 57 11.88 12.22 -7.94
N THR A 58 11.58 12.46 -6.67
CA THR A 58 11.69 13.78 -6.04
C THR A 58 13.09 14.35 -6.19
N THR A 59 14.12 13.57 -5.84
CA THR A 59 15.51 13.98 -5.92
C THR A 59 15.91 14.34 -7.35
N PHE A 60 15.52 13.49 -8.32
CA PHE A 60 15.75 13.75 -9.73
C PHE A 60 15.09 15.06 -10.18
N GLN A 61 13.83 15.29 -9.81
CA GLN A 61 13.10 16.50 -10.18
C GLN A 61 13.70 17.75 -9.53
N VAL A 62 14.16 17.69 -8.28
CA VAL A 62 14.86 18.79 -7.61
C VAL A 62 16.15 19.14 -8.34
N VAL A 63 17.01 18.15 -8.63
CA VAL A 63 18.27 18.36 -9.35
C VAL A 63 18.04 18.96 -10.73
N ARG A 64 17.08 18.43 -11.49
CA ARG A 64 16.68 18.97 -12.79
C ARG A 64 16.20 20.41 -12.67
N THR A 65 15.33 20.70 -11.70
CA THR A 65 14.80 22.06 -11.48
C THR A 65 15.92 23.06 -11.17
N ILE A 66 16.88 22.68 -10.33
CA ILE A 66 18.06 23.50 -10.01
C ILE A 66 18.90 23.73 -11.26
N HIS A 67 19.12 22.70 -12.08
CA HIS A 67 19.85 22.82 -13.34
C HIS A 67 19.16 23.79 -14.31
N THR A 68 17.84 23.69 -14.45
CA THR A 68 17.01 24.61 -15.24
C THR A 68 17.02 26.05 -14.70
N ALA A 69 17.25 26.24 -13.39
CA ALA A 69 17.41 27.55 -12.77
C ALA A 69 18.74 28.23 -13.08
N SER A 70 19.73 27.49 -13.56
CA SER A 70 21.01 28.06 -13.96
C SER A 70 20.84 28.97 -15.19
N PRO A 71 21.47 30.16 -15.21
CA PRO A 71 21.46 31.05 -16.38
C PRO A 71 22.15 30.42 -17.62
N LYS A 72 22.91 29.33 -17.43
CA LYS A 72 23.63 28.63 -18.50
C LYS A 72 22.76 27.64 -19.29
N SER A 73 21.51 27.38 -18.88
CA SER A 73 20.65 26.43 -19.59
C SER A 73 20.10 27.03 -20.90
N ASP A 74 20.48 26.49 -22.06
CA ASP A 74 19.92 26.91 -23.36
C ASP A 74 18.57 26.21 -23.63
N TYR A 75 17.48 26.99 -23.64
CA TYR A 75 16.12 26.52 -23.91
C TYR A 75 15.61 26.88 -25.32
N ARG A 76 16.46 27.41 -26.21
CA ARG A 76 16.00 27.96 -27.52
C ARG A 76 15.38 26.93 -28.46
N ASN A 77 15.74 25.65 -28.33
CA ASN A 77 15.25 24.56 -29.20
C ASN A 77 14.29 23.59 -28.50
N PHE A 78 13.84 23.92 -27.28
CA PHE A 78 12.92 23.05 -26.54
C PHE A 78 11.46 23.46 -26.79
N PRO A 79 10.53 22.48 -26.88
CA PRO A 79 9.11 22.76 -27.07
C PRO A 79 8.42 23.37 -25.85
N ILE A 80 9.11 23.40 -24.69
CA ILE A 80 8.60 23.94 -23.43
C ILE A 80 9.41 25.14 -22.98
N SER A 81 8.74 26.15 -22.42
CA SER A 81 9.42 27.31 -21.87
C SER A 81 10.18 26.95 -20.58
N ARG A 82 11.29 27.62 -20.31
CA ARG A 82 12.07 27.44 -19.06
C ARG A 82 11.21 27.57 -17.80
N ARG A 83 10.30 28.55 -17.78
CA ARG A 83 9.40 28.80 -16.65
C ARG A 83 8.41 27.65 -16.46
N THR A 84 7.89 27.11 -17.56
CA THR A 84 7.00 25.95 -17.55
C THR A 84 7.71 24.70 -17.02
N ASP A 85 8.94 24.45 -17.47
CA ASP A 85 9.75 23.31 -17.00
C ASP A 85 10.05 23.40 -15.50
N MET A 86 10.40 24.59 -15.00
CA MET A 86 10.56 24.83 -13.56
C MET A 86 9.27 24.57 -12.78
N ALA A 87 8.13 25.06 -13.28
CA ALA A 87 6.84 24.88 -12.62
C ALA A 87 6.50 23.39 -12.50
N PHE A 88 6.75 22.60 -13.54
CA PHE A 88 6.61 21.15 -13.48
C PHE A 88 7.59 20.51 -12.51
N GLY A 89 8.87 20.90 -12.55
CA GLY A 89 9.89 20.38 -11.65
C GLY A 89 9.52 20.60 -10.18
N ILE A 90 9.11 21.81 -9.81
CA ILE A 90 8.65 22.15 -8.45
C ILE A 90 7.38 21.37 -8.10
N GLY A 91 6.39 21.36 -8.99
CA GLY A 91 5.11 20.69 -8.75
C GLY A 91 5.28 19.18 -8.53
N PHE A 92 6.05 18.50 -9.39
CA PHE A 92 6.34 17.09 -9.22
C PHE A 92 7.21 16.82 -7.99
N SER A 93 8.25 17.62 -7.73
CA SER A 93 9.06 17.45 -6.51
C SER A 93 8.21 17.53 -5.25
N ALA A 94 7.28 18.48 -5.18
CA ALA A 94 6.36 18.60 -4.05
C ALA A 94 5.40 17.40 -3.98
N ALA A 95 4.79 16.99 -5.09
CA ALA A 95 3.85 15.88 -5.14
C ALA A 95 4.50 14.55 -4.68
N PHE A 96 5.63 14.17 -5.29
CA PHE A 96 6.34 12.94 -4.94
C PHE A 96 6.97 13.03 -3.54
N GLY A 97 7.50 14.20 -3.15
CA GLY A 97 8.11 14.37 -1.83
C GLY A 97 7.09 14.22 -0.70
N LEU A 98 5.90 14.82 -0.85
CA LEU A 98 4.80 14.63 0.10
C LEU A 98 4.26 13.20 0.08
N SER A 99 4.21 12.56 -1.09
CA SER A 99 3.82 11.14 -1.22
C SER A 99 4.78 10.22 -0.47
N ALA A 100 6.09 10.46 -0.58
CA ALA A 100 7.11 9.71 0.15
C ALA A 100 6.93 9.86 1.67
N ILE A 101 6.76 11.09 2.17
CA ILE A 101 6.54 11.37 3.60
C ILE A 101 5.31 10.60 4.12
N TYR A 102 4.19 10.68 3.39
CA TYR A 102 2.98 9.95 3.73
C TYR A 102 3.20 8.42 3.72
N GLY A 103 3.86 7.93 2.66
CA GLY A 103 4.16 6.52 2.49
C GLY A 103 4.99 5.95 3.63
N PHE A 104 6.10 6.61 4.00
CA PHE A 104 6.92 6.22 5.15
C PHE A 104 6.13 6.23 6.46
N ALA A 105 5.37 7.30 6.73
CA ALA A 105 4.56 7.38 7.94
C ALA A 105 3.54 6.23 8.06
N LYS A 106 2.97 5.78 6.94
CA LYS A 106 2.02 4.66 6.93
C LYS A 106 2.69 3.30 7.02
N THR A 107 3.84 3.09 6.38
CA THR A 107 4.61 1.84 6.50
C THR A 107 5.16 1.65 7.91
N ASP A 108 5.65 2.72 8.53
CA ASP A 108 6.19 2.68 9.89
C ASP A 108 5.08 2.36 10.91
N ALA A 109 3.94 3.05 10.80
CA ALA A 109 2.77 2.75 11.64
C ALA A 109 2.27 1.30 11.47
N CYS A 110 2.39 0.73 10.26
CA CYS A 110 2.05 -0.67 10.01
C CYS A 110 3.04 -1.63 10.69
N GLU A 111 4.34 -1.33 10.62
CA GLU A 111 5.39 -2.11 11.28
C GLU A 111 5.20 -2.11 12.80
N ASP A 112 4.96 -0.94 13.39
CA ASP A 112 4.66 -0.78 14.81
C ASP A 112 3.41 -1.58 15.23
N ALA A 113 2.34 -1.51 14.43
CA ALA A 113 1.12 -2.26 14.67
C ALA A 113 1.35 -3.79 14.64
N LYS A 114 2.13 -4.28 13.67
CA LYS A 114 2.51 -5.69 13.57
C LYS A 114 3.38 -6.11 14.75
N ALA A 115 4.38 -5.30 15.12
CA ALA A 115 5.24 -5.56 16.27
C ALA A 115 4.44 -5.63 17.59
N ALA A 116 3.50 -4.70 17.79
CA ALA A 116 2.60 -4.69 18.94
C ALA A 116 1.70 -5.94 18.98
N ALA A 117 1.14 -6.36 17.84
CA ALA A 117 0.32 -7.57 17.76
C ALA A 117 1.13 -8.84 18.09
N ILE A 118 2.37 -8.96 17.59
CA ILE A 118 3.28 -10.06 17.90
C ILE A 118 3.61 -10.08 19.40
N ALA A 119 3.90 -8.92 19.99
CA ALA A 119 4.18 -8.80 21.42
C ALA A 119 2.99 -9.23 22.29
N ARG A 120 1.75 -8.88 21.91
CA ARG A 120 0.53 -9.32 22.60
C ARG A 120 0.35 -10.84 22.54
N ARG A 121 0.50 -11.44 21.35
CA ARG A 121 0.42 -12.91 21.17
C ARG A 121 1.43 -13.64 22.06
N LYS A 122 2.67 -13.14 22.14
CA LYS A 122 3.72 -13.72 22.99
C LYS A 122 3.37 -13.65 24.47
N ARG A 123 2.71 -12.58 24.93
CA ARG A 123 2.24 -12.47 26.33
C ARG A 123 1.11 -13.45 26.62
N GLU A 124 0.17 -13.60 25.69
CA GLU A 124 -0.96 -14.52 25.83
C GLU A 124 -0.51 -15.98 25.83
N SER A 125 0.46 -16.36 24.98
CA SER A 125 1.00 -17.73 24.96
C SER A 125 1.69 -18.09 26.29
N VAL A 126 2.43 -17.16 26.88
CA VAL A 126 3.07 -17.34 28.20
C VAL A 126 2.04 -17.50 29.32
N PHE A 127 0.89 -16.83 29.22
CA PHE A 127 -0.19 -16.98 30.19
C PHE A 127 -0.96 -18.29 30.01
N SER A 128 -1.20 -18.70 28.75
CA SER A 128 -1.88 -19.95 28.43
C SER A 128 -1.13 -21.18 28.96
N ASP A 129 0.20 -21.21 28.86
CA ASP A 129 1.03 -22.30 29.39
C ASP A 129 0.96 -22.47 30.92
N LYS A 130 0.61 -21.40 31.64
CA LYS A 130 0.49 -21.46 33.10
C LYS A 130 -0.88 -21.88 33.59
N THR A 131 -1.87 -21.96 32.70
CA THR A 131 -3.19 -22.47 33.09
C THR A 131 -3.04 -23.98 33.28
N PRO A 132 -3.21 -24.51 34.50
CA PRO A 132 -3.12 -25.95 34.74
C PRO A 132 -4.07 -26.63 33.76
N SER A 133 -3.52 -27.47 32.89
CA SER A 133 -4.31 -28.24 31.95
C SER A 133 -5.37 -28.97 32.76
N THR A 134 -6.61 -28.49 32.71
CA THR A 134 -7.75 -29.23 33.26
C THR A 134 -7.65 -30.62 32.64
N PRO A 135 -7.48 -31.68 33.44
CA PRO A 135 -7.27 -33.02 32.91
C PRO A 135 -8.42 -33.27 31.94
N SER A 136 -8.06 -33.50 30.68
CA SER A 136 -9.01 -33.72 29.59
C SER A 136 -9.96 -34.80 30.08
N ARG A 137 -11.18 -34.39 30.47
CA ARG A 137 -12.22 -35.33 30.84
C ARG A 137 -12.44 -36.11 29.56
N VAL A 138 -12.07 -37.39 29.57
CA VAL A 138 -12.27 -38.31 28.47
C VAL A 138 -13.75 -38.25 28.15
N GLU A 139 -14.09 -37.54 27.08
CA GLU A 139 -15.45 -37.54 26.56
C GLU A 139 -15.65 -38.93 25.95
N PRO A 140 -16.63 -39.70 26.43
CA PRO A 140 -16.88 -41.05 25.90
C PRO A 140 -17.15 -40.96 24.40
N ALA A 141 -16.51 -41.85 23.65
CA ALA A 141 -16.55 -41.91 22.20
C ALA A 141 -18.00 -41.73 21.68
N PRO A 142 -18.27 -40.74 20.80
CA PRO A 142 -19.56 -40.61 20.14
C PRO A 142 -19.86 -41.88 19.35
N ALA A 143 -21.03 -42.46 19.58
CA ALA A 143 -21.53 -43.58 18.80
C ALA A 143 -21.52 -43.21 17.31
N GLU A 144 -20.97 -44.13 16.52
CA GLU A 144 -20.79 -44.06 15.07
C GLU A 144 -22.13 -43.76 14.38
N ILE A 145 -22.29 -42.56 13.82
CA ILE A 145 -23.46 -42.22 12.99
C ILE A 145 -23.17 -42.68 11.56
N PRO A 146 -24.07 -43.44 10.90
CA PRO A 146 -23.87 -43.96 9.56
C PRO A 146 -23.60 -42.86 8.53
N ALA A 147 -22.62 -43.10 7.66
CA ALA A 147 -22.25 -42.24 6.55
C ALA A 147 -23.45 -41.95 5.63
N THR A 148 -23.81 -40.68 5.49
CA THR A 148 -24.69 -40.21 4.42
C THR A 148 -23.83 -39.80 3.24
N GLU A 149 -24.11 -40.39 2.07
CA GLU A 149 -23.48 -40.14 0.78
C GLU A 149 -23.35 -38.64 0.46
N SER A 150 -22.15 -38.25 0.04
CA SER A 150 -21.82 -36.91 -0.44
C SER A 150 -22.23 -36.78 -1.92
N PRO A 151 -23.09 -35.83 -2.30
CA PRO A 151 -23.40 -35.56 -3.71
C PRO A 151 -22.20 -34.92 -4.41
N SER A 152 -21.78 -35.50 -5.53
CA SER A 152 -20.75 -34.97 -6.43
C SER A 152 -21.16 -33.59 -6.99
N ALA A 153 -20.32 -32.58 -6.78
CA ALA A 153 -20.51 -31.26 -7.36
C ALA A 153 -20.10 -31.24 -8.85
N PRO A 154 -20.79 -30.42 -9.68
CA PRO A 154 -20.51 -30.31 -11.12
C PRO A 154 -19.29 -29.43 -11.39
N THR A 155 -18.41 -29.94 -12.27
CA THR A 155 -17.25 -29.26 -12.83
C THR A 155 -17.70 -28.06 -13.67
N THR A 156 -17.38 -26.83 -13.25
CA THR A 156 -17.58 -25.63 -14.07
C THR A 156 -16.23 -25.24 -14.69
N SER A 157 -16.10 -25.50 -15.98
CA SER A 157 -15.01 -25.04 -16.84
C SER A 157 -15.24 -23.57 -17.18
N GLU A 158 -14.33 -22.70 -16.72
CA GLU A 158 -14.35 -21.26 -17.00
C GLU A 158 -13.48 -20.96 -18.23
N ASP A 159 -14.15 -20.51 -19.30
CA ASP A 159 -13.58 -20.03 -20.56
C ASP A 159 -12.74 -18.77 -20.34
N THR A 160 -11.51 -18.78 -20.85
CA THR A 160 -10.60 -17.63 -20.88
C THR A 160 -10.78 -16.85 -22.19
N PRO A 161 -11.17 -15.56 -22.18
CA PRO A 161 -11.10 -14.73 -23.37
C PRO A 161 -9.73 -14.04 -23.47
N THR A 162 -8.98 -14.40 -24.50
CA THR A 162 -7.78 -13.70 -24.94
C THR A 162 -8.16 -12.36 -25.57
N GLN A 163 -7.59 -11.26 -25.11
CA GLN A 163 -7.45 -10.01 -25.86
C GLN A 163 -5.98 -9.66 -26.01
#